data_AF-A0A6G1D3Z6-F1
#
_entry.id   AF-A0A6G1D3Z6-F1
#
_cell.length_a   1.000
_cell.length_b   1.000
_cell.length_c   1.000
_cell.angle_alpha   90.00
_cell.angle_beta   90.00
_cell.angle_gamma   90.00
#
_symmetry.space_group_name_H-M   'P 1'
#
loop_
_entity.id
_entity.type
_entity.pdbx_description
1 polymer ?
#
loop_
_entity_poly.entity_id
_entity_poly.type
_entity_poly.pdbx_seq_one_letter_code
_entity_poly.pdbx_strand_id
1 'polypeptide(L)'
;MLRNQARKFDPGCAKDRRKYDDGVLIADKGARQTKVVLDYASICGKFKSIWGPLLVESSASFSSARVNACVRNGKWMYEVTLETSGVQQVGWATLLCPFTDQKGVGHADDSYAFDGRRVTKWNNDPKPYGQL
;
A
#
# COMPACT_ATOMS: atom_id res chain seq x y z
N MET A 1 -19.80 5.68 16.80
CA MET A 1 -20.20 5.55 15.38
C MET A 1 -18.99 5.87 14.50
N LEU A 2 -18.20 4.87 14.09
CA LEU A 2 -17.08 5.08 13.16
C LEU A 2 -17.61 5.09 11.72
N ARG A 3 -17.55 6.25 11.06
CA ARG A 3 -17.74 6.35 9.61
C ARG A 3 -16.46 5.87 8.91
N ASN A 4 -16.34 4.57 8.69
CA ASN A 4 -15.44 4.03 7.68
C ASN A 4 -16.03 4.35 6.30
N GLN A 5 -15.86 5.59 5.86
CA GLN A 5 -16.05 5.95 4.46
C GLN A 5 -14.70 5.82 3.76
N ALA A 6 -14.28 4.58 3.50
CA ALA A 6 -13.44 4.35 2.34
C ALA A 6 -14.24 4.88 1.14
N ARG A 7 -13.82 6.03 0.59
CA ARG A 7 -14.42 6.53 -0.65
C ARG A 7 -14.30 5.41 -1.65
N LYS A 8 -15.45 4.89 -2.10
CA LYS A 8 -15.51 3.90 -3.18
C LYS A 8 -14.65 4.44 -4.31
N PHE A 9 -13.65 3.66 -4.70
CA PHE A 9 -12.88 3.93 -5.91
C PHE A 9 -13.89 4.10 -7.04
N ASP A 10 -13.98 5.30 -7.62
CA ASP A 10 -14.97 5.59 -8.64
C ASP A 10 -14.55 4.87 -9.94
N PRO A 11 -15.28 3.82 -10.38
CA PRO A 11 -14.95 3.11 -11.60
C PRO A 11 -15.27 3.96 -12.85
N GLY A 12 -15.88 5.14 -12.69
CA GLY A 12 -16.27 6.04 -13.78
C GLY A 12 -15.12 6.49 -14.69
N CYS A 13 -13.87 6.46 -14.21
CA CYS A 13 -12.69 6.75 -15.02
C CYS A 13 -12.31 5.59 -15.99
N ALA A 14 -12.94 4.42 -15.88
CA ALA A 14 -12.65 3.26 -16.71
C ALA A 14 -13.42 3.22 -18.05
N LYS A 15 -14.23 4.24 -18.36
CA LYS A 15 -15.09 4.23 -19.55
C LYS A 15 -14.47 4.83 -20.81
N ASP A 16 -13.22 5.29 -20.79
CA ASP A 16 -12.57 5.82 -21.99
C ASP A 16 -11.44 4.91 -22.48
N ARG A 17 -11.81 4.00 -23.40
CA ARG A 17 -11.03 3.45 -24.52
C ARG A 17 -9.49 3.46 -24.37
N ARG A 18 -8.88 2.26 -24.29
CA ARG A 18 -8.01 1.70 -25.35
C ARG A 18 -7.40 0.33 -25.00
N LYS A 19 -7.15 -0.42 -26.07
CA LYS A 19 -6.42 -1.69 -26.18
C LYS A 19 -5.08 -1.63 -25.42
N TYR A 20 -4.66 -2.78 -24.87
CA TYR A 20 -3.58 -3.01 -23.90
C TYR A 20 -4.02 -2.77 -22.45
N ASP A 21 -4.62 -3.81 -21.85
CA ASP A 21 -4.71 -3.91 -20.40
C ASP A 21 -3.31 -4.29 -19.91
N ASP A 22 -2.50 -3.29 -19.60
CA ASP A 22 -1.13 -3.50 -19.11
C ASP A 22 -1.12 -4.24 -17.77
N GLY A 23 -2.28 -4.40 -17.09
CA GLY A 23 -2.41 -5.15 -15.83
C GLY A 23 -2.13 -4.32 -14.58
N VAL A 24 -1.76 -3.05 -14.74
CA VAL A 24 -1.58 -2.07 -13.66
C VAL A 24 -2.38 -0.81 -13.96
N LEU A 25 -3.04 -0.27 -12.93
CA LEU A 25 -3.72 1.02 -12.96
C LEU A 25 -3.04 1.98 -12.00
N ILE A 26 -2.53 3.10 -12.50
CA ILE A 26 -2.07 4.21 -11.67
C ILE A 26 -3.24 5.18 -11.52
N ALA A 27 -3.78 5.26 -10.30
CA ALA A 27 -4.84 6.18 -9.95
C ALA A 27 -4.28 7.60 -9.88
N ASP A 28 -4.57 8.35 -10.93
CA ASP A 28 -4.24 9.75 -11.02
C ASP A 28 -5.52 10.59 -10.96
N LYS A 29 -5.51 11.63 -10.12
CA LYS A 29 -6.67 12.52 -9.87
C LYS A 29 -6.90 13.49 -11.04
N GLY A 30 -6.81 13.00 -12.28
CA GLY A 30 -7.02 13.76 -13.51
C GLY A 30 -5.81 14.55 -14.01
N ALA A 31 -4.60 14.37 -13.44
CA ALA A 31 -3.42 15.17 -13.78
C ALA A 31 -2.56 14.61 -14.95
N ARG A 32 -2.98 13.51 -15.59
CA ARG A 32 -2.18 12.66 -16.50
C ARG A 32 -0.78 12.29 -15.98
N GLN A 33 -0.58 12.24 -14.66
CA GLN A 33 0.67 11.80 -14.05
C GLN A 33 0.76 10.28 -14.06
N THR A 34 1.75 9.75 -14.77
CA THR A 34 2.14 8.33 -14.77
C THR A 34 3.01 7.95 -13.56
N LYS A 35 3.09 8.82 -12.54
CA LYS A 35 4.01 8.67 -11.42
C LYS A 35 3.34 7.93 -10.27
N VAL A 36 4.01 6.90 -9.76
CA VAL A 36 3.63 6.22 -8.52
C VAL A 36 3.94 7.13 -7.34
N VAL A 37 2.95 7.35 -6.48
CA VAL A 37 3.01 8.16 -5.26
C VAL A 37 2.23 7.47 -4.14
N LEU A 38 2.37 7.94 -2.90
CA LEU A 38 1.48 7.50 -1.82
C LEU A 38 0.02 7.89 -2.11
N ASP A 39 -0.89 6.95 -1.91
CA ASP A 39 -2.31 7.23 -1.87
C ASP A 39 -2.63 7.89 -0.52
N TYR A 40 -2.67 9.21 -0.51
CA TYR A 40 -3.00 10.00 0.68
C TYR A 40 -4.36 9.65 1.31
N ALA A 41 -5.31 9.09 0.54
CA ALA A 41 -6.60 8.67 1.08
C ALA A 41 -6.52 7.34 1.86
N SER A 42 -5.46 6.55 1.63
CA SER A 42 -5.21 5.29 2.35
C SER A 42 -4.43 5.48 3.65
N ILE A 43 -3.86 6.65 3.90
CA ILE A 43 -2.98 6.87 5.04
C ILE A 43 -3.74 6.74 6.36
N CYS A 44 -3.26 5.83 7.20
CA CYS A 44 -3.54 5.81 8.63
C CYS A 44 -2.23 6.09 9.38
N GLY A 45 -2.29 6.91 10.44
CA GLY A 45 -1.09 7.41 11.12
C GLY A 45 -0.54 8.70 10.52
N LYS A 46 0.77 8.92 10.62
CA LYS A 46 1.43 10.15 10.14
C LYS A 46 2.74 9.82 9.44
N PHE A 47 2.83 10.20 8.17
CA PHE A 47 4.07 10.14 7.38
C PHE A 47 4.60 11.55 7.12
N LYS A 48 5.91 11.72 7.27
CA LYS A 48 6.65 12.90 6.82
C LYS A 48 7.32 12.56 5.49
N SER A 49 7.18 13.45 4.51
CA SER A 49 7.94 13.38 3.27
C SER A 49 9.37 13.85 3.53
N ILE A 50 10.35 12.97 3.35
CA ILE A 50 11.77 13.31 3.51
C ILE A 50 12.32 13.82 2.19
N TRP A 51 12.08 13.08 1.10
CA TRP A 51 12.52 13.49 -0.24
C TRP A 51 11.68 12.87 -1.35
N GLY A 52 11.28 13.69 -2.32
CA GLY A 52 10.36 13.24 -3.37
C GLY A 52 9.05 12.66 -2.81
N PRO A 53 8.26 11.94 -3.63
CA PRO A 53 6.94 11.47 -3.20
C PRO A 53 6.92 10.11 -2.48
N LEU A 54 8.06 9.42 -2.40
CA LEU A 54 8.12 8.03 -1.91
C LEU A 54 9.14 7.80 -0.79
N LEU A 55 10.08 8.71 -0.52
CA LEU A 55 10.92 8.62 0.67
C LEU A 55 10.18 9.25 1.85
N VAL A 56 9.65 8.40 2.73
CA VAL A 56 8.83 8.82 3.86
C VAL A 56 9.30 8.22 5.18
N GLU A 57 9.05 8.95 6.25
CA GLU A 57 9.30 8.51 7.62
C GLU A 57 7.98 8.54 8.42
N SER A 58 7.71 7.48 9.20
CA SER A 58 6.59 7.50 10.14
C SER A 58 6.91 8.39 11.33
N SER A 59 6.01 9.29 11.70
CA SER A 59 6.08 10.10 12.92
C SER A 59 4.96 9.78 13.91
N ALA A 60 4.39 8.58 13.83
CA ALA A 60 3.42 8.02 14.76
C ALA A 60 3.83 6.62 15.19
N SER A 61 3.25 6.11 16.28
CA SER A 61 3.54 4.78 16.81
C SER A 61 3.21 3.66 15.82
N PHE A 62 2.20 3.86 14.98
CA PHE A 62 1.81 2.96 13.90
C PHE A 62 1.33 3.80 12.71
N SER A 63 1.89 3.54 11.53
CA SER A 63 1.46 4.18 10.29
C SER A 63 1.36 3.14 9.18
N SER A 64 0.37 3.28 8.30
CA SER A 64 0.17 2.40 7.15
C SER A 64 -0.36 3.21 5.97
N ALA A 65 0.11 2.89 4.77
CA ALA A 65 -0.28 3.56 3.54
C ALA A 65 -0.14 2.59 2.37
N ARG A 66 -0.89 2.84 1.30
CA ARG A 66 -0.73 2.24 -0.02
C ARG A 66 -0.13 3.28 -0.98
N VAL A 67 0.40 2.79 -2.10
CA VAL A 67 0.66 3.63 -3.27
C VAL A 67 -0.60 3.73 -4.14
N ASN A 68 -0.62 4.69 -5.05
CA ASN A 68 -1.71 4.88 -6.01
C ASN A 68 -1.69 3.90 -7.20
N ALA A 69 -0.89 2.83 -7.14
CA ALA A 69 -0.81 1.80 -8.17
C ALA A 69 -1.59 0.54 -7.75
N CYS A 70 -2.44 0.03 -8.63
CA CYS A 70 -3.27 -1.16 -8.42
C CYS A 70 -3.03 -2.19 -9.52
N VAL A 71 -2.59 -3.38 -9.14
CA VAL A 71 -2.36 -4.50 -10.06
C VAL A 71 -3.62 -5.35 -10.18
N ARG A 72 -3.97 -5.76 -11.40
CA ARG A 72 -5.16 -6.58 -11.72
C ARG A 72 -4.83 -7.89 -12.41
N ASN A 73 -3.83 -7.91 -13.27
CA ASN A 73 -3.38 -9.12 -13.97
C ASN A 73 -1.90 -9.02 -14.35
N GLY A 74 -1.33 -10.12 -14.85
CA GLY A 74 0.08 -10.22 -15.18
C GLY A 74 0.97 -10.61 -14.00
N LYS A 75 2.27 -10.39 -14.15
CA LYS A 75 3.30 -10.64 -13.13
C LYS A 75 4.03 -9.33 -12.85
N TRP A 76 4.16 -8.99 -11.58
CA TRP A 76 4.67 -7.68 -11.16
C TRP A 76 5.63 -7.81 -10.00
N MET A 77 6.55 -6.85 -9.93
CA MET A 77 7.46 -6.65 -8.82
C MET A 77 7.59 -5.16 -8.53
N TYR A 78 7.90 -4.84 -7.27
CA TYR A 78 8.36 -3.53 -6.85
C TYR A 78 9.48 -3.72 -5.84
N GLU A 79 10.28 -2.68 -5.64
CA GLU A 79 11.38 -2.67 -4.68
C GLU A 79 11.13 -1.61 -3.61
N VAL A 80 11.69 -1.83 -2.42
CA VAL A 80 11.67 -0.89 -1.30
C VAL A 80 13.05 -0.85 -0.67
N THR A 81 13.57 0.35 -0.46
CA THR A 81 14.80 0.57 0.32
C THR A 81 14.40 0.91 1.76
N LEU A 82 14.99 0.21 2.72
CA LEU A 82 14.78 0.48 4.15
C LEU A 82 15.92 1.37 4.67
N GLU A 83 15.59 2.60 5.03
CA GLU A 83 16.57 3.56 5.56
C GLU A 83 16.85 3.36 7.06
N THR A 84 15.97 2.65 7.77
CA THR A 84 16.06 2.47 9.22
C THR A 84 15.80 1.02 9.61
N SER A 85 16.39 0.58 10.72
CA SER A 85 16.24 -0.77 11.27
C SER A 85 14.93 -0.98 12.04
N GLY A 86 13.92 -0.12 11.85
CA GLY A 86 12.62 -0.23 12.50
C GLY A 86 11.87 -1.53 12.15
N VAL A 87 10.77 -1.79 12.86
CA VAL A 87 9.83 -2.85 12.44
C VAL A 87 8.98 -2.27 11.31
N GLN A 88 9.15 -2.78 10.10
CA GLN A 88 8.33 -2.42 8.95
C GLN A 88 7.75 -3.68 8.30
N GLN A 89 6.51 -3.57 7.84
CA GLN A 89 5.84 -4.58 7.05
C GLN A 89 5.66 -4.06 5.64
N VAL A 90 6.11 -4.83 4.65
CA VAL A 90 6.02 -4.49 3.22
C VAL A 90 5.25 -5.59 2.51
N GLY A 91 4.28 -5.22 1.68
CA GLY A 91 3.52 -6.21 0.92
C GLY A 91 2.37 -5.65 0.12
N TRP A 92 1.40 -6.52 -0.15
CA TRP A 92 0.24 -6.25 -1.01
C TRP A 92 -1.04 -6.22 -0.19
N ALA A 93 -1.92 -5.29 -0.53
CA ALA A 93 -3.25 -5.17 0.08
C ALA A 93 -4.26 -4.74 -0.99
N THR A 94 -5.47 -5.28 -0.92
CA THR A 94 -6.54 -4.73 -1.76
C THR A 94 -6.99 -3.35 -1.25
N LEU A 95 -7.82 -2.67 -2.03
CA LEU A 95 -8.43 -1.39 -1.65
C LEU A 95 -9.38 -1.51 -0.44
N LEU A 96 -9.90 -2.71 -0.16
CA LEU A 96 -10.82 -2.97 0.95
C LEU A 96 -10.08 -3.24 2.27
N CYS A 97 -8.78 -3.54 2.21
CA CYS A 97 -7.97 -3.81 3.39
C CYS A 97 -7.99 -2.60 4.34
N PRO A 98 -8.49 -2.77 5.58
CA PRO A 98 -8.59 -1.70 6.55
C PRO A 98 -7.21 -1.39 7.13
N PHE A 99 -6.84 -0.10 7.16
CA PHE A 99 -5.72 0.39 7.95
C PHE A 99 -6.24 1.16 9.16
N THR A 100 -5.72 0.82 10.33
CA THR A 100 -6.02 1.46 11.61
C THR A 100 -4.73 1.81 12.34
N ASP A 101 -4.83 2.39 13.52
CA ASP A 101 -3.73 2.67 14.45
C ASP A 101 -3.08 1.41 15.07
N GLN A 102 -3.57 0.22 14.72
CA GLN A 102 -3.10 -1.08 15.23
C GLN A 102 -3.00 -2.15 14.12
N LYS A 103 -3.55 -1.91 12.93
CA LYS A 103 -3.63 -2.88 11.83
C LYS A 103 -3.17 -2.25 10.53
N GLY A 104 -2.25 -2.93 9.86
CA GLY A 104 -1.68 -2.52 8.58
C GLY A 104 -1.71 -3.65 7.56
N VAL A 105 -0.85 -3.55 6.54
CA VAL A 105 -0.69 -4.62 5.54
C VAL A 105 -0.33 -5.95 6.22
N GLY A 106 -0.99 -7.04 5.82
CA GLY A 106 -0.81 -8.37 6.41
C GLY A 106 -1.70 -8.66 7.63
N HIS A 107 -2.52 -7.70 8.11
CA HIS A 107 -3.44 -7.89 9.25
C HIS A 107 -4.89 -8.17 8.85
N ALA A 108 -5.15 -8.47 7.58
CA ALA A 108 -6.46 -8.80 7.04
C ALA A 108 -6.35 -9.90 5.96
N ASP A 109 -7.44 -10.66 5.75
CA ASP A 109 -7.53 -11.77 4.78
C ASP A 109 -7.08 -11.37 3.37
N ASP A 110 -7.38 -10.13 2.97
CA ASP A 110 -7.11 -9.56 1.65
C ASP A 110 -5.77 -8.79 1.60
N SER A 111 -4.84 -9.12 2.50
CA SER A 111 -3.52 -8.50 2.57
C SER A 111 -2.44 -9.48 3.00
N TYR A 112 -1.24 -9.30 2.45
CA TYR A 112 -0.08 -10.15 2.70
C TYR A 112 1.15 -9.27 2.88
N ALA A 113 1.95 -9.54 3.90
CA ALA A 113 3.16 -8.77 4.17
C ALA A 113 4.35 -9.63 4.56
N PHE A 114 5.54 -9.06 4.39
CA PHE A 114 6.78 -9.55 4.96
C PHE A 114 7.30 -8.54 5.99
N ASP A 115 7.67 -9.04 7.17
CA ASP A 115 8.38 -8.31 8.21
C ASP A 115 9.83 -8.83 8.25
N GLY A 116 10.75 -8.04 7.69
CA GLY A 116 12.16 -8.40 7.59
C GLY A 116 12.89 -8.43 8.93
N ARG A 117 12.47 -7.60 9.89
CA ARG A 117 13.09 -7.55 11.23
C ARG A 117 12.75 -8.79 12.06
N ARG A 118 11.54 -9.32 11.90
CA ARG A 118 11.09 -10.53 12.61
C ARG A 118 11.23 -11.81 11.78
N VAL A 119 11.57 -11.70 10.49
CA VAL A 119 11.71 -12.84 9.56
C VAL A 119 10.41 -13.65 9.52
N THR A 120 9.31 -12.94 9.25
CA THR A 120 7.96 -13.51 9.24
C THR A 120 7.15 -13.02 8.04
N LYS A 121 6.30 -13.91 7.53
CA LYS A 121 5.21 -13.55 6.61
C LYS A 121 3.91 -13.38 7.39
N TRP A 122 3.06 -12.48 6.94
CA TRP A 122 1.84 -12.08 7.62
C TRP A 122 0.64 -12.20 6.70
N ASN A 123 -0.42 -12.82 7.21
CA ASN A 123 -1.80 -12.76 6.71
C ASN A 123 -2.70 -13.12 7.90
N ASN A 124 -3.21 -12.10 8.57
CA ASN A 124 -3.78 -12.10 9.93
C ASN A 124 -2.77 -12.43 11.02
N ASP A 125 -2.14 -13.60 10.94
CA ASP A 125 -1.19 -14.08 11.94
C ASP A 125 0.23 -14.22 11.34
N PRO A 126 1.29 -13.94 12.13
CA PRO A 126 2.65 -14.12 11.69
C PRO A 126 3.02 -15.60 11.59
N LYS A 127 3.76 -15.96 10.56
CA LYS A 127 4.39 -17.28 10.39
C LYS A 127 5.86 -17.11 10.02
N PRO A 128 6.78 -17.98 10.51
CA PRO A 128 8.19 -17.94 10.11
C PRO A 128 8.35 -17.97 8.58
N TYR A 129 9.16 -17.07 8.03
CA TYR A 129 9.44 -17.00 6.59
C TYR A 129 10.63 -16.10 6.30
N GLY A 130 11.51 -16.53 5.39
CA GLY A 130 12.75 -15.82 5.05
C GLY A 130 13.96 -16.34 5.82
N GLN A 131 15.11 -15.72 5.58
CA GLN A 131 16.39 -16.03 6.21
C GLN A 131 17.08 -14.71 6.59
N LEU A 132 17.95 -14.76 7.61
CA LEU A 132 18.81 -13.65 8.04
C LEU A 132 20.10 -13.60 7.23
#